data_AF-A0A0E3L4E9-F1
#
_entry.id   AF-A0A0E3L4E9-F1
#
_cell.length_a   1.000
_cell.length_b   1.000
_cell.length_c   1.000
_cell.angle_alpha   90.00
_cell.angle_beta   90.00
_cell.angle_gamma   90.00
#
_symmetry.space_group_name_H-M   'P 1'
#
loop_
_entity.id
_entity.type
_entity.pdbx_description
1 polymer ?
#
loop_
_entity_poly.entity_id
_entity_poly.type
_entity_poly.pdbx_seq_one_letter_code
_entity_poly.pdbx_strand_id
1 'polypeptide(L)'
;MITLNEAEAVDIGLSSVEGKNENEVFQALDSLTGIAEGFLSENEEADARRVILSISDIAQAAAQEKMELVTINSVLAFGKLARIAAKKGYGSILNRTIVETGKLGRTAASSSLEAGSKVAATTMMEIWNHSSPEKKDQEEMVAFSLLLRDIGSAAAVQGMEEALLNAINCLGEVGKKVASESLEAETISTLLLLEEIGNLAAEKYFDEALSSVALSIEDAGKLSFKNKLHEAVLQSQWALETLKIQAEEKALINSPIVTEMALDSFKFPGVRETGESIGKLQEIKELQKKVYSSL
;
A
#
# COMPACT_ATOMS: atom_id res chain seq x y z
N MET A 1 -29.14 -1.10 -21.05
CA MET A 1 -27.91 -1.77 -20.56
C MET A 1 -28.35 -3.16 -20.11
N ILE A 2 -27.76 -4.22 -20.68
CA ILE A 2 -28.11 -5.60 -20.31
C ILE A 2 -27.33 -5.91 -19.04
N THR A 3 -28.04 -6.14 -17.93
CA THR A 3 -27.46 -6.60 -16.67
C THR A 3 -27.18 -8.09 -16.78
N LEU A 4 -25.91 -8.48 -16.79
CA LEU A 4 -25.50 -9.87 -16.78
C LEU A 4 -25.75 -10.47 -15.39
N ASN A 5 -26.10 -11.76 -15.33
CA ASN A 5 -26.01 -12.45 -14.05
C ASN A 5 -24.54 -12.72 -13.72
N GLU A 6 -24.25 -13.13 -12.49
CA GLU A 6 -22.87 -13.23 -12.03
C GLU A 6 -22.04 -14.24 -12.84
N ALA A 7 -22.55 -15.44 -13.10
CA ALA A 7 -21.81 -16.47 -13.82
C ALA A 7 -21.51 -16.03 -15.26
N GLU A 8 -22.49 -15.41 -15.93
CA GLU A 8 -22.31 -14.83 -17.26
C GLU A 8 -21.29 -13.69 -17.26
N ALA A 9 -21.34 -12.80 -16.26
CA ALA A 9 -20.40 -11.69 -16.15
C ALA A 9 -18.96 -12.16 -15.92
N VAL A 10 -18.76 -13.25 -15.16
CA VAL A 10 -17.42 -13.82 -14.97
C VAL A 10 -16.87 -14.43 -16.25
N ASP A 11 -17.66 -15.26 -16.92
CA ASP A 11 -17.24 -15.94 -18.16
C ASP A 11 -16.96 -14.94 -19.29
N ILE A 12 -17.86 -13.97 -19.49
CA ILE A 12 -17.68 -12.88 -20.46
C ILE A 12 -16.46 -12.03 -20.08
N GLY A 13 -16.31 -11.66 -18.80
CA GLY A 13 -15.21 -10.83 -18.35
C GLY A 13 -13.84 -11.45 -18.67
N LEU A 14 -13.62 -12.72 -18.30
CA LEU A 14 -12.35 -13.40 -18.53
C LEU A 14 -12.07 -13.64 -20.02
N SER A 15 -13.05 -14.16 -20.76
CA SER A 15 -12.90 -14.41 -22.21
C SER A 15 -12.68 -13.12 -23.01
N SER A 16 -13.27 -12.00 -22.55
CA SER A 16 -13.08 -10.68 -23.18
C SER A 16 -11.71 -10.08 -22.90
N VAL A 17 -11.09 -10.40 -21.75
CA VAL A 17 -9.70 -10.03 -21.50
C VAL A 17 -8.78 -10.73 -22.51
N GLU A 18 -8.95 -12.05 -22.71
CA GLU A 18 -8.19 -12.82 -23.71
C GLU A 18 -8.42 -12.29 -25.13
N GLY A 19 -9.67 -11.94 -25.45
CA GLY A 19 -10.07 -11.34 -26.72
C GLY A 19 -9.69 -9.86 -26.89
N LYS A 20 -9.12 -9.23 -25.86
CA LYS A 20 -8.78 -7.79 -25.81
C LYS A 20 -9.95 -6.84 -26.08
N ASN A 21 -11.16 -7.25 -25.69
CA ASN A 21 -12.37 -6.46 -25.85
C ASN A 21 -12.70 -5.68 -24.57
N GLU A 22 -12.06 -4.52 -24.39
CA GLU A 22 -12.24 -3.69 -23.19
C GLU A 22 -13.71 -3.32 -22.90
N ASN A 23 -14.53 -3.12 -23.93
CA ASN A 23 -15.94 -2.76 -23.75
C ASN A 23 -16.74 -3.86 -23.04
N GLU A 24 -16.51 -5.13 -23.42
CA GLU A 24 -17.16 -6.26 -22.77
C GLU A 24 -16.61 -6.50 -21.37
N VAL A 25 -15.31 -6.27 -21.16
CA VAL A 25 -14.70 -6.32 -19.82
C VAL A 25 -15.32 -5.24 -18.91
N PHE A 26 -15.49 -4.01 -19.39
CA PHE A 26 -16.19 -2.96 -18.62
C PHE A 26 -17.62 -3.35 -18.29
N GLN A 27 -18.37 -3.91 -19.24
CA GLN A 27 -19.75 -4.35 -18.99
C GLN A 27 -19.83 -5.45 -17.93
N ALA A 28 -18.91 -6.42 -17.99
CA ALA A 28 -18.80 -7.49 -17.01
C ALA A 28 -18.50 -6.93 -15.61
N LEU A 29 -17.49 -6.07 -15.49
CA LEU A 29 -17.08 -5.47 -14.22
C LEU A 29 -18.16 -4.56 -13.62
N ASP A 30 -18.86 -3.77 -14.43
CA ASP A 30 -19.97 -2.93 -13.96
C ASP A 30 -21.13 -3.78 -13.45
N SER A 31 -21.46 -4.87 -14.15
CA SER A 31 -22.49 -5.83 -13.70
C SER A 31 -22.10 -6.48 -12.37
N LEU A 32 -20.88 -6.99 -12.24
CA LEU A 32 -20.39 -7.60 -10.99
C LEU A 32 -20.34 -6.59 -9.84
N THR A 33 -19.93 -5.35 -10.11
CA THR A 33 -19.91 -4.28 -9.10
C THR A 33 -21.31 -4.00 -8.60
N GLY A 34 -22.30 -3.89 -9.50
CA GLY A 34 -23.71 -3.74 -9.13
C GLY A 34 -24.26 -4.91 -8.32
N ILE A 35 -23.88 -6.15 -8.66
CA ILE A 35 -24.28 -7.35 -7.90
C ILE A 35 -23.68 -7.32 -6.48
N ALA A 36 -22.38 -7.02 -6.35
CA ALA A 36 -21.73 -6.91 -5.05
C ALA A 36 -22.38 -5.82 -4.18
N GLU A 37 -22.76 -4.69 -4.77
CA GLU A 37 -23.53 -3.63 -4.08
C GLU A 37 -24.90 -4.10 -3.61
N GLY A 38 -25.60 -4.89 -4.42
CA GLY A 38 -26.85 -5.54 -4.06
C GLY A 38 -26.69 -6.42 -2.83
N PHE A 39 -25.73 -7.34 -2.86
CA PHE A 39 -25.43 -8.22 -1.71
C PHE A 39 -25.05 -7.44 -0.45
N LEU A 40 -24.20 -6.41 -0.56
CA LEU A 40 -23.89 -5.55 0.57
C LEU A 40 -25.13 -4.84 1.09
N SER A 41 -26.06 -4.43 0.22
CA SER A 41 -27.32 -3.78 0.60
C SER A 41 -28.26 -4.72 1.35
N GLU A 42 -28.28 -5.99 0.96
CA GLU A 42 -29.11 -7.06 1.54
C GLU A 42 -28.47 -7.75 2.77
N ASN A 43 -27.25 -7.34 3.13
CA ASN A 43 -26.45 -7.87 4.24
C ASN A 43 -25.92 -9.30 3.98
N GLU A 44 -25.72 -9.65 2.71
CA GLU A 44 -25.17 -10.93 2.25
C GLU A 44 -23.65 -10.83 2.10
N GLU A 45 -22.93 -10.74 3.22
CA GLU A 45 -21.48 -10.49 3.24
C GLU A 45 -20.66 -11.58 2.53
N ALA A 46 -21.05 -12.84 2.68
CA ALA A 46 -20.36 -13.96 2.04
C ALA A 46 -20.46 -13.91 0.51
N ASP A 47 -21.64 -13.56 -0.02
CA ASP A 47 -21.87 -13.43 -1.45
C ASP A 47 -21.20 -12.19 -2.03
N ALA A 48 -21.28 -11.05 -1.33
CA ALA A 48 -20.52 -9.85 -1.71
C ALA A 48 -19.02 -10.12 -1.78
N ARG A 49 -18.47 -10.85 -0.79
CA ARG A 49 -17.07 -11.28 -0.78
C ARG A 49 -16.72 -12.08 -2.03
N ARG A 50 -17.55 -13.07 -2.37
CA ARG A 50 -17.33 -13.94 -3.54
C ARG A 50 -17.31 -13.13 -4.83
N VAL A 51 -18.25 -12.20 -5.01
CA VAL A 51 -18.28 -11.34 -6.20
C VAL A 51 -17.06 -10.42 -6.27
N ILE A 52 -16.60 -9.87 -5.14
CA ILE A 52 -15.35 -9.07 -5.09
C ILE A 52 -14.15 -9.88 -5.58
N LEU A 53 -14.08 -11.18 -5.28
CA LEU A 53 -13.02 -12.05 -5.82
C LEU A 53 -13.11 -12.18 -7.33
N SER A 54 -14.31 -12.41 -7.86
CA SER A 54 -14.55 -12.50 -9.29
C SER A 54 -14.15 -11.21 -10.03
N ILE A 55 -14.47 -10.04 -9.46
CA ILE A 55 -14.02 -8.74 -9.96
C ILE A 55 -12.49 -8.68 -9.98
N SER A 56 -11.84 -9.14 -8.89
CA SER A 56 -10.38 -9.15 -8.79
C SER A 56 -9.74 -10.03 -9.85
N ASP A 57 -10.23 -11.26 -10.06
CA ASP A 57 -9.66 -12.18 -11.04
C ASP A 57 -9.66 -11.57 -12.46
N ILE A 58 -10.77 -10.95 -12.86
CA ILE A 58 -10.87 -10.25 -14.15
C ILE A 58 -9.94 -9.05 -14.20
N ALA A 59 -9.92 -8.23 -13.14
CA ALA A 59 -9.10 -7.03 -13.09
C ALA A 59 -7.59 -7.34 -13.14
N GLN A 60 -7.16 -8.41 -12.46
CA GLN A 60 -5.77 -8.89 -12.50
C GLN A 60 -5.38 -9.34 -13.90
N ALA A 61 -6.24 -10.12 -14.56
CA ALA A 61 -6.02 -10.54 -15.94
C ALA A 61 -5.95 -9.33 -16.89
N ALA A 62 -6.85 -8.35 -16.73
CA ALA A 62 -6.85 -7.12 -17.50
C ALA A 62 -5.56 -6.29 -17.31
N ALA A 63 -5.06 -6.18 -16.07
CA ALA A 63 -3.80 -5.51 -15.78
C ALA A 63 -2.59 -6.23 -16.39
N GLN A 64 -2.60 -7.56 -16.41
CA GLN A 64 -1.57 -8.37 -17.08
C GLN A 64 -1.60 -8.18 -18.60
N GLU A 65 -2.78 -8.06 -19.19
CA GLU A 65 -2.98 -7.72 -20.61
C GLU A 65 -2.83 -6.22 -20.92
N LYS A 66 -2.37 -5.43 -19.94
CA LYS A 66 -2.06 -3.99 -20.05
C LYS A 66 -3.26 -3.11 -20.40
N MET A 67 -4.47 -3.51 -19.97
CA MET A 67 -5.69 -2.71 -20.10
C MET A 67 -5.76 -1.67 -18.98
N GLU A 68 -5.10 -0.53 -19.15
CA GLU A 68 -4.93 0.47 -18.09
C GLU A 68 -6.26 1.08 -17.62
N LEU A 69 -7.15 1.44 -18.55
CA LEU A 69 -8.44 2.03 -18.20
C LEU A 69 -9.35 1.06 -17.46
N VAL A 70 -9.33 -0.23 -17.85
CA VAL A 70 -10.03 -1.31 -17.15
C VAL A 70 -9.48 -1.43 -15.73
N THR A 71 -8.16 -1.47 -15.58
CA THR A 71 -7.47 -1.55 -14.28
C THR A 71 -7.87 -0.40 -13.36
N ILE A 72 -7.84 0.84 -13.86
CA ILE A 72 -8.26 2.03 -13.11
C ILE A 72 -9.73 1.91 -12.69
N ASN A 73 -10.62 1.50 -13.59
CA ASN A 73 -12.04 1.36 -13.30
C ASN A 73 -12.29 0.30 -12.21
N SER A 74 -11.60 -0.85 -12.27
CA SER A 74 -11.69 -1.89 -11.24
C SER A 74 -11.23 -1.40 -9.86
N VAL A 75 -10.14 -0.62 -9.80
CA VAL A 75 -9.69 0.01 -8.55
C VAL A 75 -10.77 0.93 -7.98
N LEU A 76 -11.37 1.77 -8.82
CA LEU A 76 -12.45 2.68 -8.39
C LEU A 76 -13.69 1.92 -7.92
N ALA A 77 -14.01 0.79 -8.56
CA ALA A 77 -15.07 -0.11 -8.13
C ALA A 77 -14.79 -0.68 -6.73
N PHE A 78 -13.57 -1.13 -6.45
CA PHE A 78 -13.17 -1.54 -5.10
C PHE A 78 -13.30 -0.40 -4.09
N GLY A 79 -12.87 0.82 -4.44
CA GLY A 79 -13.05 1.99 -3.58
C GLY A 79 -14.52 2.30 -3.25
N LYS A 80 -15.42 2.11 -4.21
CA LYS A 80 -16.87 2.24 -4.01
C LYS A 80 -17.40 1.17 -3.06
N LEU A 81 -17.07 -0.09 -3.28
CA LEU A 81 -17.48 -1.23 -2.44
C LEU A 81 -16.93 -1.09 -1.01
N ALA A 82 -15.67 -0.68 -0.85
CA ALA A 82 -15.03 -0.41 0.43
C ALA A 82 -15.78 0.65 1.22
N ARG A 83 -16.21 1.74 0.57
CA ARG A 83 -16.99 2.82 1.20
C ARG A 83 -18.35 2.33 1.69
N ILE A 84 -19.01 1.47 0.92
CA ILE A 84 -20.29 0.86 1.32
C ILE A 84 -20.06 -0.06 2.53
N ALA A 85 -19.04 -0.92 2.47
CA ALA A 85 -18.67 -1.81 3.57
C ALA A 85 -18.36 -1.04 4.86
N ALA A 86 -17.56 0.04 4.77
CA ALA A 86 -17.24 0.89 5.91
C ALA A 86 -18.49 1.52 6.55
N LYS A 87 -19.41 2.04 5.73
CA LYS A 87 -20.68 2.63 6.21
C LYS A 87 -21.58 1.60 6.90
N LYS A 88 -21.56 0.34 6.45
CA LYS A 88 -22.34 -0.75 7.04
C LYS A 88 -21.63 -1.47 8.19
N GLY A 89 -20.35 -1.18 8.43
CA GLY A 89 -19.56 -1.85 9.46
C GLY A 89 -19.04 -3.24 9.06
N TYR A 90 -19.01 -3.58 7.76
CA TYR A 90 -18.46 -4.83 7.25
C TYR A 90 -16.94 -4.77 7.17
N GLY A 91 -16.27 -4.87 8.32
CA GLY A 91 -14.81 -4.85 8.41
C GLY A 91 -14.16 -5.92 7.53
N SER A 92 -14.76 -7.12 7.46
CA SER A 92 -14.18 -8.22 6.68
C SER A 92 -14.21 -7.97 5.17
N ILE A 93 -15.23 -7.26 4.66
CA ILE A 93 -15.29 -6.82 3.25
C ILE A 93 -14.37 -5.64 3.00
N LEU A 94 -14.35 -4.68 3.91
CA LEU A 94 -13.46 -3.53 3.84
C LEU A 94 -12.00 -3.97 3.69
N ASN A 95 -11.55 -4.88 4.56
CA ASN A 95 -10.20 -5.45 4.48
C ASN A 95 -9.99 -6.20 3.17
N ARG A 96 -11.00 -6.94 2.71
CA ARG A 96 -10.87 -7.65 1.43
C ARG A 96 -10.67 -6.69 0.27
N THR A 97 -11.46 -5.63 0.19
CA THR A 97 -11.32 -4.62 -0.86
C THR A 97 -9.96 -3.90 -0.83
N ILE A 98 -9.40 -3.66 0.35
CA ILE A 98 -8.04 -3.13 0.51
C ILE A 98 -7.01 -4.11 -0.07
N VAL A 99 -7.09 -5.39 0.30
CA VAL A 99 -6.16 -6.42 -0.18
C VAL A 99 -6.24 -6.56 -1.69
N GLU A 100 -7.44 -6.64 -2.26
CA GLU A 100 -7.60 -6.75 -3.72
C GLU A 100 -7.12 -5.49 -4.45
N THR A 101 -7.38 -4.29 -3.90
CA THR A 101 -6.86 -3.03 -4.47
C THR A 101 -5.33 -3.02 -4.47
N GLY A 102 -4.70 -3.42 -3.36
CA GLY A 102 -3.25 -3.45 -3.24
C GLY A 102 -2.60 -4.46 -4.19
N LYS A 103 -3.16 -5.67 -4.29
CA LYS A 103 -2.72 -6.68 -5.26
C LYS A 103 -2.84 -6.18 -6.69
N LEU A 104 -3.97 -5.57 -7.04
CA LEU A 104 -4.19 -5.03 -8.37
C LEU A 104 -3.22 -3.88 -8.66
N GLY A 105 -2.97 -3.00 -7.69
CA GLY A 105 -1.96 -1.94 -7.79
C GLY A 105 -0.56 -2.48 -8.04
N ARG A 106 -0.17 -3.56 -7.35
CA ARG A 106 1.13 -4.23 -7.56
C ARG A 106 1.21 -4.84 -8.96
N THR A 107 0.16 -5.51 -9.43
CA THR A 107 0.11 -6.07 -10.79
C THR A 107 0.16 -4.96 -11.83
N ALA A 108 -0.61 -3.88 -11.65
CA ALA A 108 -0.58 -2.71 -12.51
C ALA A 108 0.85 -2.15 -12.59
N ALA A 109 1.51 -1.98 -11.45
CA ALA A 109 2.89 -1.53 -11.41
C ALA A 109 3.83 -2.51 -12.12
N SER A 110 3.67 -3.82 -11.90
CA SER A 110 4.48 -4.87 -12.54
C SER A 110 4.29 -4.92 -14.05
N SER A 111 3.13 -4.53 -14.55
CA SER A 111 2.77 -4.43 -15.97
C SER A 111 3.05 -3.07 -16.60
N SER A 112 3.74 -2.16 -15.89
CA SER A 112 4.06 -0.80 -16.34
C SER A 112 2.82 0.10 -16.56
N LEU A 113 1.78 -0.09 -15.76
CA LEU A 113 0.57 0.74 -15.75
C LEU A 113 0.69 1.79 -14.63
N GLU A 114 1.40 2.88 -14.92
CA GLU A 114 1.75 3.91 -13.93
C GLU A 114 0.50 4.57 -13.33
N ALA A 115 -0.47 4.97 -14.14
CA ALA A 115 -1.68 5.60 -13.64
C ALA A 115 -2.53 4.60 -12.84
N GLY A 116 -2.67 3.36 -13.32
CA GLY A 116 -3.37 2.29 -12.60
C GLY A 116 -2.81 2.04 -11.19
N SER A 117 -1.49 1.92 -11.07
CA SER A 117 -0.82 1.73 -9.78
C SER A 117 -0.93 2.94 -8.84
N LYS A 118 -0.83 4.17 -9.36
CA LYS A 118 -1.04 5.41 -8.58
C LYS A 118 -2.45 5.45 -8.01
N VAL A 119 -3.47 5.22 -8.85
CA VAL A 119 -4.87 5.21 -8.43
C VAL A 119 -5.11 4.14 -7.37
N ALA A 120 -4.49 2.96 -7.47
CA ALA A 120 -4.58 1.92 -6.45
C ALA A 120 -4.04 2.38 -5.09
N ALA A 121 -2.82 2.92 -5.03
CA ALA A 121 -2.24 3.41 -3.78
C ALA A 121 -3.07 4.55 -3.15
N THR A 122 -3.52 5.51 -3.96
CA THR A 122 -4.37 6.61 -3.48
C THR A 122 -5.73 6.10 -3.00
N THR A 123 -6.36 5.18 -3.72
CA THR A 123 -7.64 4.58 -3.32
C THR A 123 -7.50 3.81 -2.01
N MET A 124 -6.42 3.07 -1.82
CA MET A 124 -6.11 2.42 -0.54
C MET A 124 -6.05 3.45 0.59
N MET A 125 -5.35 4.57 0.39
CA MET A 125 -5.23 5.63 1.39
C MET A 125 -6.57 6.31 1.69
N GLU A 126 -7.41 6.53 0.68
CA GLU A 126 -8.78 7.00 0.88
C GLU A 126 -9.56 6.02 1.75
N ILE A 127 -9.55 4.73 1.44
CA ILE A 127 -10.24 3.70 2.23
C ILE A 127 -9.73 3.71 3.68
N TRP A 128 -8.40 3.77 3.86
CA TRP A 128 -7.76 3.83 5.16
C TRP A 128 -8.21 5.03 6.01
N ASN A 129 -8.42 6.19 5.39
CA ASN A 129 -8.88 7.39 6.08
C ASN A 129 -10.37 7.36 6.44
N HIS A 130 -11.19 6.59 5.70
CA HIS A 130 -12.61 6.42 6.00
C HIS A 130 -12.88 5.31 7.03
N SER A 131 -11.90 4.44 7.27
CA SER A 131 -11.96 3.42 8.32
C SER A 131 -11.54 3.99 9.68
N SER A 132 -12.35 3.77 10.72
CA SER A 132 -12.05 4.20 12.10
C SER A 132 -10.79 3.47 12.62
N PRO A 133 -9.76 4.19 13.09
CA PRO A 133 -8.52 3.57 13.60
C PRO A 133 -8.74 2.64 14.80
N GLU A 134 -9.74 2.94 15.64
CA GLU A 134 -10.08 2.19 16.86
C GLU A 134 -10.57 0.75 16.59
N LYS A 135 -10.70 0.36 15.32
CA LYS A 135 -11.23 -0.95 14.89
C LYS A 135 -10.26 -1.80 14.08
N LYS A 136 -9.04 -1.31 13.80
CA LYS A 136 -8.07 -2.08 13.02
C LYS A 136 -7.17 -2.88 13.93
N ASP A 137 -7.02 -4.16 13.62
CA ASP A 137 -6.00 -4.95 14.28
C ASP A 137 -4.61 -4.66 13.70
N GLN A 138 -3.58 -5.07 14.44
CA GLN A 138 -2.18 -4.88 14.05
C GLN A 138 -1.85 -5.54 12.71
N GLU A 139 -2.42 -6.72 12.42
CA GLU A 139 -2.13 -7.45 11.19
C GLU A 139 -2.69 -6.72 9.96
N GLU A 140 -3.88 -6.12 10.08
CA GLU A 140 -4.49 -5.28 9.05
C GLU A 140 -3.65 -4.03 8.75
N MET A 141 -3.10 -3.37 9.78
CA MET A 141 -2.23 -2.20 9.60
C MET A 141 -0.92 -2.56 8.91
N VAL A 142 -0.32 -3.68 9.31
CA VAL A 142 0.91 -4.19 8.69
C VAL A 142 0.64 -4.64 7.25
N ALA A 143 -0.47 -5.34 6.99
CA ALA A 143 -0.90 -5.74 5.66
C ALA A 143 -1.06 -4.54 4.72
N PHE A 144 -1.71 -3.46 5.20
CA PHE A 144 -1.87 -2.24 4.43
C PHE A 144 -0.54 -1.64 4.00
N SER A 145 0.41 -1.55 4.94
CA SER A 145 1.75 -1.02 4.69
C SER A 145 2.54 -1.90 3.70
N LEU A 146 2.43 -3.23 3.83
CA LEU A 146 3.06 -4.19 2.92
C LEU A 146 2.54 -4.06 1.48
N LEU A 147 1.23 -3.85 1.31
CA LEU A 147 0.63 -3.67 -0.01
C LEU A 147 1.11 -2.37 -0.68
N LEU A 148 1.20 -1.27 0.06
CA LEU A 148 1.79 -0.02 -0.45
C LEU A 148 3.26 -0.21 -0.82
N ARG A 149 4.02 -0.93 0.02
CA ARG A 149 5.41 -1.30 -0.28
C ARG A 149 5.52 -2.06 -1.58
N ASP A 150 4.66 -3.06 -1.78
CA ASP A 150 4.68 -3.91 -2.96
C ASP A 150 4.38 -3.13 -4.25
N ILE A 151 3.42 -2.19 -4.20
CA ILE A 151 3.15 -1.25 -5.29
C ILE A 151 4.40 -0.42 -5.60
N GLY A 152 4.98 0.23 -4.58
CA GLY A 152 6.16 1.09 -4.74
C GLY A 152 7.37 0.32 -5.27
N SER A 153 7.62 -0.88 -4.75
CA SER A 153 8.74 -1.74 -5.17
C SER A 153 8.58 -2.18 -6.63
N ALA A 154 7.37 -2.59 -7.04
CA ALA A 154 7.09 -2.93 -8.43
C ALA A 154 7.24 -1.72 -9.35
N ALA A 155 6.79 -0.54 -8.92
CA ALA A 155 6.95 0.72 -9.66
C ALA A 155 8.43 1.08 -9.85
N ALA A 156 9.24 0.97 -8.79
CA ALA A 156 10.68 1.18 -8.85
C ALA A 156 11.37 0.23 -9.84
N VAL A 157 10.99 -1.06 -9.82
CA VAL A 157 11.55 -2.06 -10.75
C VAL A 157 11.27 -1.68 -12.21
N GLN A 158 10.05 -1.21 -12.51
CA GLN A 158 9.61 -0.83 -13.86
C GLN A 158 9.98 0.60 -14.27
N GLY A 159 10.66 1.35 -13.40
CA GLY A 159 11.14 2.68 -13.73
C GLY A 159 10.10 3.81 -13.61
N MET A 160 9.01 3.58 -12.87
CA MET A 160 7.89 4.52 -12.72
C MET A 160 8.05 5.35 -11.45
N GLU A 161 8.87 6.40 -11.52
CA GLU A 161 9.22 7.23 -10.36
C GLU A 161 8.00 7.93 -9.74
N GLU A 162 7.00 8.36 -10.54
CA GLU A 162 5.82 9.02 -9.97
C GLU A 162 4.93 8.03 -9.19
N ALA A 163 4.78 6.80 -9.68
CA ALA A 163 4.06 5.76 -8.95
C ALA A 163 4.78 5.35 -7.66
N LEU A 164 6.11 5.27 -7.71
CA LEU A 164 6.96 5.05 -6.54
C LEU A 164 6.77 6.17 -5.51
N LEU A 165 6.88 7.44 -5.92
CA LEU A 165 6.66 8.61 -5.06
C LEU A 165 5.27 8.59 -4.42
N ASN A 166 4.23 8.22 -5.17
CA ASN A 166 2.88 8.12 -4.64
C ASN A 166 2.76 7.04 -3.55
N ALA A 167 3.39 5.87 -3.75
CA ALA A 167 3.43 4.81 -2.76
C ALA A 167 4.21 5.22 -1.50
N ILE A 168 5.36 5.89 -1.66
CA ILE A 168 6.16 6.44 -0.56
C ILE A 168 5.36 7.44 0.25
N ASN A 169 4.70 8.40 -0.41
CA ASN A 169 3.88 9.40 0.27
C ASN A 169 2.75 8.74 1.06
N CYS A 170 2.03 7.77 0.46
CA CYS A 170 0.98 7.05 1.18
C CYS A 170 1.54 6.28 2.40
N LEU A 171 2.69 5.61 2.25
CA LEU A 171 3.33 4.86 3.32
C LEU A 171 3.85 5.80 4.44
N GLY A 172 4.40 6.95 4.06
CA GLY A 172 4.82 8.01 4.99
C GLY A 172 3.64 8.57 5.80
N GLU A 173 2.49 8.82 5.16
CA GLU A 173 1.26 9.22 5.87
C GLU A 173 0.77 8.15 6.85
N VAL A 174 0.85 6.87 6.48
CA VAL A 174 0.57 5.77 7.42
C VAL A 174 1.51 5.84 8.61
N GLY A 175 2.83 5.96 8.37
CA GLY A 175 3.86 6.06 9.40
C GLY A 175 3.60 7.20 10.38
N LYS A 176 3.26 8.38 9.87
CA LYS A 176 2.88 9.54 10.70
C LYS A 176 1.65 9.26 11.56
N LYS A 177 0.64 8.59 10.99
CA LYS A 177 -0.61 8.29 11.69
C LYS A 177 -0.39 7.29 12.83
N VAL A 178 0.28 6.15 12.55
CA VAL A 178 0.55 5.14 13.59
C VAL A 178 1.49 5.67 14.68
N ALA A 179 2.47 6.51 14.31
CA ALA A 179 3.32 7.18 15.29
C ALA A 179 2.51 8.14 16.17
N SER A 180 1.59 8.91 15.58
CA SER A 180 0.71 9.83 16.30
C SER A 180 -0.23 9.12 17.28
N GLU A 181 -0.67 7.91 16.92
CA GLU A 181 -1.52 7.04 17.74
C GLU A 181 -0.72 6.20 18.77
N SER A 182 0.60 6.40 18.86
CA SER A 182 1.49 5.68 19.78
C SER A 182 1.55 4.16 19.55
N LEU A 183 1.37 3.75 18.29
CA LEU A 183 1.45 2.35 17.85
C LEU A 183 2.89 2.03 17.41
N GLU A 184 3.75 1.72 18.38
CA GLU A 184 5.21 1.61 18.17
C GLU A 184 5.59 0.49 17.17
N ALA A 185 4.98 -0.70 17.28
CA ALA A 185 5.31 -1.83 16.41
C ALA A 185 4.93 -1.56 14.95
N GLU A 186 3.77 -0.94 14.74
CA GLU A 186 3.25 -0.54 13.44
C GLU A 186 4.11 0.58 12.85
N THR A 187 4.54 1.53 13.68
CA THR A 187 5.46 2.61 13.27
C THR A 187 6.79 2.05 12.80
N ILE A 188 7.40 1.16 13.58
CA ILE A 188 8.66 0.47 13.21
C ILE A 188 8.45 -0.34 11.93
N SER A 189 7.32 -1.04 11.79
CA SER A 189 6.99 -1.79 10.58
C SER A 189 6.97 -0.87 9.34
N THR A 190 6.31 0.28 9.42
CA THR A 190 6.29 1.26 8.33
C THR A 190 7.68 1.83 8.04
N LEU A 191 8.49 2.12 9.06
CA LEU A 191 9.87 2.61 8.89
C LEU A 191 10.77 1.60 8.18
N LEU A 192 10.67 0.30 8.52
CA LEU A 192 11.39 -0.77 7.83
C LEU A 192 10.99 -0.86 6.36
N LEU A 193 9.68 -0.75 6.06
CA LEU A 193 9.20 -0.80 4.69
C LEU A 193 9.61 0.45 3.87
N LEU A 194 9.65 1.62 4.49
CA LEU A 194 10.20 2.84 3.89
C LEU A 194 11.68 2.69 3.58
N GLU A 195 12.47 2.12 4.50
CA GLU A 195 13.88 1.81 4.29
C GLU A 195 14.08 0.85 3.10
N GLU A 196 13.29 -0.23 3.01
CA GLU A 196 13.34 -1.17 1.89
C GLU A 196 13.08 -0.48 0.53
N ILE A 197 12.05 0.37 0.46
CA ILE A 197 11.72 1.13 -0.76
C ILE A 197 12.80 2.17 -1.06
N GLY A 198 13.37 2.82 -0.03
CA GLY A 198 14.47 3.77 -0.17
C GLY A 198 15.72 3.11 -0.77
N ASN A 199 16.07 1.92 -0.30
CA ASN A 199 17.17 1.14 -0.89
C ASN A 199 16.92 0.85 -2.37
N LEU A 200 15.70 0.46 -2.75
CA LEU A 200 15.33 0.28 -4.16
C LEU A 200 15.40 1.59 -4.97
N ALA A 201 14.97 2.71 -4.39
CA ALA A 201 15.08 4.02 -5.03
C ALA A 201 16.55 4.39 -5.29
N ALA A 202 17.43 4.14 -4.32
CA ALA A 202 18.88 4.34 -4.47
C ALA A 202 19.47 3.46 -5.59
N GLU A 203 19.11 2.17 -5.60
CA GLU A 203 19.54 1.22 -6.65
C GLU A 203 19.10 1.65 -8.05
N LYS A 204 17.95 2.30 -8.16
CA LYS A 204 17.35 2.79 -9.41
C LYS A 204 17.73 4.23 -9.75
N TYR A 205 18.56 4.88 -8.94
CA TYR A 205 18.98 6.27 -9.09
C TYR A 205 17.83 7.28 -9.04
N PHE A 206 16.75 6.97 -8.31
CA PHE A 206 15.62 7.86 -8.07
C PHE A 206 15.90 8.79 -6.88
N ASP A 207 16.63 9.86 -7.17
CA ASP A 207 17.09 10.82 -6.17
C ASP A 207 15.93 11.58 -5.49
N GLU A 208 14.87 11.90 -6.24
CA GLU A 208 13.69 12.54 -5.65
C GLU A 208 12.91 11.56 -4.76
N ALA A 209 12.72 10.33 -5.22
CA ALA A 209 12.04 9.29 -4.44
C ALA A 209 12.78 8.98 -3.13
N LEU A 210 14.10 8.82 -3.16
CA LEU A 210 14.88 8.58 -1.96
C LEU A 210 14.84 9.77 -0.99
N SER A 211 14.88 11.00 -1.50
CA SER A 211 14.69 12.21 -0.68
C SER A 211 13.31 12.22 -0.01
N SER A 212 12.25 11.82 -0.72
CA SER A 212 10.89 11.69 -0.17
C SER A 212 10.80 10.60 0.92
N VAL A 213 11.49 9.48 0.76
CA VAL A 213 11.61 8.44 1.81
C VAL A 213 12.25 9.03 3.06
N ALA A 214 13.37 9.75 2.93
CA ALA A 214 14.06 10.34 4.06
C ALA A 214 13.17 11.31 4.84
N LEU A 215 12.43 12.19 4.15
CA LEU A 215 11.47 13.11 4.78
C LEU A 215 10.32 12.36 5.47
N SER A 216 9.82 11.28 4.86
CA SER A 216 8.77 10.45 5.45
C SER A 216 9.22 9.77 6.75
N ILE A 217 10.47 9.26 6.77
CA ILE A 217 11.09 8.71 7.97
C ILE A 217 11.31 9.79 9.03
N GLU A 218 11.76 10.99 8.62
CA GLU A 218 11.97 12.12 9.52
C GLU A 218 10.68 12.51 10.26
N ASP A 219 9.59 12.68 9.51
CA ASP A 219 8.30 13.08 10.09
C ASP A 219 7.76 12.03 11.06
N ALA A 220 7.78 10.75 10.67
CA ALA A 220 7.35 9.64 11.52
C ALA A 220 8.23 9.52 12.77
N GLY A 221 9.54 9.69 12.62
CA GLY A 221 10.49 9.66 13.74
C GLY A 221 10.32 10.83 14.71
N LYS A 222 10.05 12.05 14.22
CA LYS A 222 9.75 13.22 15.08
C LYS A 222 8.48 13.01 15.89
N LEU A 223 7.45 12.44 15.29
CA LEU A 223 6.21 12.06 15.99
C LEU A 223 6.47 10.96 17.02
N SER A 224 7.28 9.96 16.67
CA SER A 224 7.72 8.90 17.57
C SER A 224 8.44 9.44 18.79
N PHE A 225 9.36 10.39 18.60
CA PHE A 225 10.07 11.06 19.69
C PHE A 225 9.10 11.81 20.62
N LYS A 226 8.19 12.60 20.04
CA LYS A 226 7.15 13.33 20.79
C LYS A 226 6.28 12.39 21.63
N ASN A 227 5.98 11.20 21.11
CA ASN A 227 5.14 10.20 21.75
C ASN A 227 5.93 9.15 22.56
N LYS A 228 7.24 9.33 22.72
CA LYS A 228 8.14 8.45 23.51
C LYS A 228 8.20 7.01 23.00
N LEU A 229 8.08 6.82 21.69
CA LEU A 229 8.26 5.54 21.01
C LEU A 229 9.77 5.36 20.71
N HIS A 230 10.53 4.98 21.73
CA HIS A 230 12.00 5.04 21.70
C HIS A 230 12.59 4.13 20.62
N GLU A 231 12.02 2.95 20.41
CA GLU A 231 12.49 1.99 19.43
C GLU A 231 12.16 2.43 18.00
N ALA A 232 11.02 3.10 17.80
CA ALA A 232 10.70 3.73 16.51
C ALA A 232 11.67 4.87 16.17
N VAL A 233 12.05 5.71 17.14
CA VAL A 233 13.06 6.76 16.93
C VAL A 233 14.41 6.16 16.53
N LEU A 234 14.84 5.11 17.21
CA LEU A 234 16.10 4.42 16.90
C LEU A 234 16.03 3.80 15.49
N GLN A 235 14.91 3.18 15.13
CA GLN A 235 14.71 2.66 13.78
C GLN A 235 14.74 3.77 12.73
N SER A 236 14.17 4.96 12.99
CA SER A 236 14.27 6.11 12.07
C SER A 236 15.72 6.54 11.84
N GLN A 237 16.53 6.60 12.89
CA GLN A 237 17.95 6.94 12.78
C GLN A 237 18.71 5.90 11.94
N TRP A 238 18.53 4.61 12.23
CA TRP A 238 19.19 3.54 11.48
C TRP A 238 18.79 3.50 10.00
N ALA A 239 17.51 3.67 9.71
CA ALA A 239 17.03 3.72 8.35
C ALA A 239 17.66 4.91 7.60
N LEU A 240 17.69 6.10 8.20
CA LEU A 240 18.30 7.28 7.57
C LEU A 240 19.83 7.14 7.39
N GLU A 241 20.55 6.54 8.35
CA GLU A 241 21.99 6.25 8.21
C GLU A 241 22.25 5.30 7.04
N THR A 242 21.45 4.22 6.95
CA THR A 242 21.53 3.24 5.86
C THR A 242 21.28 3.91 4.51
N LEU A 243 20.20 4.70 4.41
CA LEU A 243 19.84 5.40 3.18
C LEU A 243 20.85 6.48 2.78
N LYS A 244 21.47 7.17 3.74
CA LYS A 244 22.57 8.12 3.47
C LYS A 244 23.75 7.41 2.81
N ILE A 245 24.21 6.29 3.38
CA ILE A 245 25.31 5.51 2.83
C ILE A 245 24.96 5.04 1.41
N GLN A 246 23.75 4.52 1.19
CA GLN A 246 23.31 4.10 -0.14
C GLN A 246 23.28 5.28 -1.14
N ALA A 247 22.81 6.45 -0.72
CA ALA A 247 22.78 7.63 -1.57
C ALA A 247 24.18 8.10 -1.97
N GLU A 248 25.14 8.07 -1.03
CA GLU A 248 26.54 8.43 -1.26
C GLU A 248 27.23 7.42 -2.19
N GLU A 249 27.05 6.11 -1.95
CA GLU A 249 27.60 5.04 -2.78
C GLU A 249 27.10 5.11 -4.24
N LYS A 250 25.84 5.54 -4.42
CA LYS A 250 25.23 5.73 -5.74
C LYS A 250 25.50 7.12 -6.34
N ALA A 251 26.24 7.97 -5.65
CA ALA A 251 26.56 9.34 -6.05
C ALA A 251 25.32 10.17 -6.42
N LEU A 252 24.22 10.00 -5.67
CA LEU A 252 23.02 10.82 -5.80
C LEU A 252 23.31 12.25 -5.34
N ILE A 253 22.58 13.22 -5.90
CA ILE A 253 22.93 14.63 -5.74
C ILE A 253 22.28 15.20 -4.48
N ASN A 254 20.97 14.97 -4.31
CA ASN A 254 20.18 15.60 -3.27
C ASN A 254 19.99 14.70 -2.05
N SER A 255 19.76 13.41 -2.28
CA SER A 255 19.44 12.44 -1.23
C SER A 255 20.45 12.34 -0.08
N PRO A 256 21.79 12.40 -0.31
CA PRO A 256 22.74 12.40 0.81
C PRO A 256 22.57 13.62 1.73
N ILE A 257 22.26 14.77 1.15
CA ILE A 257 22.06 16.03 1.89
C ILE A 257 20.74 15.95 2.66
N VAL A 258 19.66 15.51 2.02
CA VAL A 258 18.34 15.40 2.65
C VAL A 258 18.35 14.38 3.79
N THR A 259 18.97 13.21 3.59
CA THR A 259 19.13 12.19 4.64
C THR A 259 19.99 12.69 5.80
N GLU A 260 21.08 13.42 5.53
CA GLU A 260 21.90 14.04 6.58
C GLU A 260 21.13 15.12 7.36
N MET A 261 20.37 15.98 6.68
CA MET A 261 19.52 16.96 7.33
C MET A 261 18.45 16.30 8.22
N ALA A 262 17.84 15.22 7.72
CA ALA A 262 16.88 14.44 8.47
C ALA A 262 17.53 13.82 9.72
N LEU A 263 18.72 13.21 9.61
CA LEU A 263 19.48 12.66 10.74
C LEU A 263 19.83 13.71 11.79
N ASP A 264 20.24 14.89 11.33
CA ASP A 264 20.59 16.00 12.20
C ASP A 264 19.41 16.49 13.05
N SER A 265 18.18 16.28 12.58
CA SER A 265 16.96 16.54 13.35
C SER A 265 16.78 15.59 14.55
N PHE A 266 17.47 14.44 14.56
CA PHE A 266 17.41 13.40 15.59
C PHE A 266 18.54 13.47 16.62
N LYS A 267 19.24 14.60 16.77
CA LYS A 267 20.24 14.83 17.84
C LYS A 267 19.57 14.92 19.23
N PHE A 268 18.89 13.85 19.63
CA PHE A 268 18.17 13.72 20.88
C PHE A 268 19.08 13.10 21.95
N PRO A 269 19.43 13.82 23.02
CA PRO A 269 20.17 13.22 24.13
C PRO A 269 19.30 12.17 24.84
N GLY A 270 19.73 10.91 24.86
CA GLY A 270 19.20 9.89 25.76
C GLY A 270 18.64 8.61 25.15
N VAL A 271 18.51 8.49 23.83
CA VAL A 271 18.15 7.21 23.18
C VAL A 271 19.44 6.42 22.99
N ARG A 272 19.59 5.31 23.72
CA ARG A 272 20.73 4.38 23.57
C ARG A 272 20.21 3.02 23.18
N GLU A 273 20.95 2.35 22.33
CA GLU A 273 20.71 0.97 21.93
C GLU A 273 20.71 0.04 23.15
N THR A 274 19.73 -0.85 23.23
CA THR A 274 19.61 -1.89 24.27
C THR A 274 19.39 -3.24 23.59
N GLY A 275 19.72 -4.36 24.24
CA GLY A 275 19.41 -5.68 23.67
C GLY A 275 17.91 -5.92 23.41
N GLU A 276 17.05 -5.15 24.08
CA GLU A 276 15.59 -5.17 23.93
C GLU A 276 15.13 -4.58 22.59
N SER A 277 15.83 -3.56 22.06
CA SER A 277 15.50 -2.96 20.77
C SER A 277 15.72 -3.93 19.59
N ILE A 278 16.80 -4.72 19.63
CA ILE A 278 17.10 -5.74 18.63
C ILE A 278 16.04 -6.85 18.63
N GLY A 279 15.56 -7.26 19.82
CA GLY A 279 14.50 -8.25 19.98
C GLY A 279 13.19 -7.81 19.32
N LYS A 280 12.71 -6.60 19.64
CA LYS A 280 11.50 -6.01 19.04
C LYS A 280 11.58 -5.93 17.51
N LEU A 281 12.73 -5.52 16.95
CA LEU A 281 12.90 -5.48 15.49
C LEU A 281 12.71 -6.86 14.84
N GLN A 282 13.30 -7.90 15.44
CA GLN A 282 13.14 -9.26 14.91
C GLN A 282 11.69 -9.72 14.98
N GLU A 283 10.99 -9.44 16.08
CA GLU A 283 9.57 -9.76 16.24
C GLU A 283 8.72 -9.09 15.15
N ILE A 284 8.99 -7.81 14.85
CA ILE A 284 8.26 -7.06 13.83
C ILE A 284 8.55 -7.59 12.42
N LYS A 285 9.79 -7.99 12.13
CA LYS A 285 10.13 -8.67 10.86
C LYS A 285 9.41 -10.01 10.72
N GLU A 286 9.32 -10.80 11.78
CA GLU A 286 8.56 -12.05 11.76
C GLU A 286 7.04 -11.80 11.63
N LEU A 287 6.51 -10.74 12.26
CA LEU A 287 5.13 -10.32 12.08
C LEU A 287 4.85 -9.94 10.62
N GLN A 288 5.69 -9.10 10.01
CA GLN A 288 5.57 -8.74 8.60
C GLN A 288 5.59 -9.98 7.71
N LYS A 289 6.51 -10.91 7.95
CA LYS A 289 6.59 -12.18 7.21
C LYS A 289 5.35 -13.05 7.38
N LYS A 290 4.83 -13.16 8.61
CA LYS A 290 3.58 -13.88 8.92
C LYS A 290 2.41 -13.26 8.15
N VAL A 291 2.21 -11.95 8.27
CA VAL A 291 1.14 -11.22 7.59
C VAL A 291 1.28 -11.37 6.08
N TYR A 292 2.49 -11.21 5.54
CA TYR A 292 2.74 -11.34 4.10
C TYR A 292 2.38 -12.73 3.57
N SER A 293 2.61 -13.80 4.35
CA SER A 293 2.23 -15.16 3.94
C SER A 293 0.72 -15.40 3.85
N SER A 294 -0.09 -14.50 4.43
CA SER A 294 -1.55 -14.56 4.43
C SER A 294 -2.21 -13.63 3.39
N LEU A 295 -1.42 -12.78 2.73
CA LEU A 295 -1.89 -11.89 1.65
C LEU A 295 -2.03 -12.65 0.34
#